data_AF-A0AAN5CEJ8-F1
#
_entry.id   AF-A0AAN5CEJ8-F1
#
_cell.length_a   1.000
_cell.length_b   1.000
_cell.length_c   1.000
_cell.angle_alpha   90.00
_cell.angle_beta   90.00
_cell.angle_gamma   90.00
#
_symmetry.space_group_name_H-M   'P 1'
#
loop_
_entity.id
_entity.type
_entity.pdbx_description
1 polymer ?
#
loop_
_entity_poly.entity_id
_entity_poly.type
_entity_poly.pdbx_seq_one_letter_code
_entity_poly.pdbx_strand_id
1 'polypeptide(L)'
;MSAQFNPRDDNQLLVLPNGQHPSLEWIKPQRSKVVASSNPLLQEDNVSCAAYDRRGKYVLTGTSKGRIVIFDAQTQQLLSIVKQNSVQQVRNIVVPRRGCFILTNSQDRVIRRYDLDELIKGGTRGNTIEPVQKLSDIVNKAAWKSVCCSYDGEYICGASTKAHSLYIWERANGSLIKILHGTKLQGEALHDVQWHPTRAVILSVANGIVSVWAQAHVENWSAFAPEFTELEENEKYVEKEGEFDVEDEDASEEEKGDDDDSEEMDIDVVDLKPDEAGCSSDEEDAHLPTMPTSSTGPLWFIPVTPEIENPEN
;
A
#
# COMPACT_ATOMS: atom_id res chain seq x y z
N MET A 1 21.59 2.78 1.27
CA MET A 1 21.20 4.03 1.93
C MET A 1 19.74 4.18 1.66
N SER A 2 18.94 4.43 2.68
CA SER A 2 17.50 4.67 2.54
C SER A 2 17.13 5.93 3.30
N ALA A 3 16.14 6.65 2.80
CA ALA A 3 15.58 7.81 3.48
C ALA A 3 14.06 7.75 3.37
N GLN A 4 13.36 8.14 4.43
CA GLN A 4 11.90 8.15 4.48
C GLN A 4 11.43 9.35 5.30
N PHE A 5 10.49 10.14 4.79
CA PHE A 5 9.83 11.18 5.57
C PHE A 5 8.93 10.57 6.65
N ASN A 6 8.76 11.26 7.77
CA ASN A 6 7.71 10.91 8.71
C ASN A 6 6.35 11.09 7.99
N PRO A 7 5.49 10.07 7.97
CA PRO A 7 4.19 10.14 7.30
C PRO A 7 3.27 11.29 7.74
N ARG A 8 3.49 11.87 8.93
CA ARG A 8 2.66 12.96 9.48
C ARG A 8 3.43 14.26 9.77
N ASP A 9 4.75 14.28 9.63
CA ASP A 9 5.57 15.47 9.88
C ASP A 9 6.65 15.62 8.79
N ASP A 10 6.39 16.50 7.83
CA ASP A 10 7.30 16.77 6.71
C ASP A 10 8.66 17.32 7.15
N ASN A 11 8.78 17.83 8.37
CA ASN A 11 10.05 18.34 8.89
C ASN A 11 10.96 17.22 9.42
N GLN A 12 10.47 15.99 9.59
CA GLN A 12 11.24 14.89 10.14
C GLN A 12 11.55 13.83 9.06
N LEU A 13 12.83 13.49 8.94
CA LEU A 13 13.37 12.53 7.98
C LEU A 13 14.09 11.40 8.72
N LEU A 14 13.80 10.16 8.40
CA LEU A 14 14.56 9.00 8.82
C LEU A 14 15.58 8.66 7.74
N VAL A 15 16.86 8.63 8.10
CA VAL A 15 17.97 8.32 7.20
C VAL A 15 18.71 7.10 7.72
N LEU A 16 18.99 6.15 6.84
CA LEU A 16 19.85 5.01 7.11
C LEU A 16 21.05 5.04 6.16
N PRO A 17 22.20 5.57 6.60
CA PRO A 17 23.45 5.53 5.84
C PRO A 17 23.99 4.10 5.73
N ASN A 18 24.78 3.83 4.69
CA ASN A 18 25.37 2.51 4.50
C ASN A 18 26.32 2.15 5.66
N GLY A 19 26.01 1.06 6.38
CA GLY A 19 26.87 0.55 7.46
C GLY A 19 26.85 1.40 8.74
N GLN A 20 25.90 2.32 8.89
CA GLN A 20 25.71 3.11 10.11
C GLN A 20 24.32 2.87 10.71
N HIS A 21 24.13 3.34 11.94
CA HIS A 21 22.84 3.32 12.61
C HIS A 21 21.85 4.32 12.00
N PRO A 22 20.54 4.05 12.08
CA PRO A 22 19.52 4.98 11.61
C PRO A 22 19.58 6.29 12.41
N SER A 23 19.46 7.41 11.70
CA SER A 23 19.38 8.76 12.25
C SER A 23 18.04 9.41 11.89
N LEU A 24 17.50 10.16 12.84
CA LEU A 24 16.39 11.07 12.61
C LEU A 24 16.97 12.46 12.39
N GLU A 25 16.63 13.05 11.26
CA GLU A 25 17.03 14.38 10.85
C GLU A 25 15.80 15.30 10.80
N TRP A 26 15.91 16.46 11.43
CA TRP A 26 14.91 17.52 11.33
C TRP A 26 15.40 18.55 10.33
N ILE A 27 14.53 18.98 9.41
CA ILE A 27 14.86 19.98 8.38
C ILE A 27 14.84 21.39 9.01
N LYS A 28 13.90 21.64 9.94
CA LYS A 28 13.73 22.94 10.60
C LYS A 28 13.43 22.75 12.10
N PRO A 29 14.38 23.05 13.02
CA PRO A 29 15.79 23.38 12.81
C PRO A 29 16.63 22.18 12.35
N GLN A 30 17.73 22.43 11.62
CA GLN A 30 18.62 21.37 11.16
C GLN A 30 19.28 20.66 12.34
N ARG A 31 18.77 19.47 12.67
CA ARG A 31 19.27 18.65 13.77
C ARG A 31 19.32 17.21 13.30
N SER A 32 20.36 16.47 13.67
CA SER A 32 20.44 15.03 13.45
C SER A 32 20.63 14.33 14.78
N LYS A 33 19.90 13.23 15.02
CA LYS A 33 20.05 12.39 16.21
C LYS A 33 20.00 10.93 15.82
N VAL A 34 21.04 10.19 16.20
CA VAL A 34 21.15 8.74 15.95
C VAL A 34 20.22 8.00 16.91
N VAL A 35 19.32 7.18 16.36
CA VAL A 35 18.29 6.47 17.14
C VAL A 35 18.89 5.31 17.94
N ALA A 36 19.90 4.63 17.40
CA ALA A 36 20.41 3.39 17.97
C ALA A 36 21.68 3.53 18.85
N SER A 37 22.16 4.74 19.15
CA SER A 37 23.47 4.90 19.82
C SER A 37 23.50 4.47 21.29
N SER A 38 22.34 4.29 21.93
CA SER A 38 22.24 4.09 23.38
C SER A 38 22.09 2.64 23.82
N ASN A 39 21.85 1.69 22.91
CA ASN A 39 21.55 0.31 23.29
C ASN A 39 22.68 -0.68 22.92
N PRO A 40 23.31 -1.36 23.91
CA PRO A 40 24.41 -2.30 23.68
C PRO A 40 24.05 -3.44 22.73
N LEU A 41 22.78 -3.90 22.73
CA LEU A 41 22.32 -5.02 21.90
C LEU A 41 22.30 -4.70 20.40
N LEU A 42 22.26 -3.42 20.04
CA LEU A 42 22.32 -2.95 18.66
C LEU A 42 23.73 -2.55 18.22
N GLN A 43 24.65 -2.31 19.16
CA GLN A 43 26.05 -2.00 18.83
C GLN A 43 26.75 -3.20 18.16
N GLU A 44 26.34 -4.43 18.47
CA GLU A 44 26.90 -5.64 17.85
C GLU A 44 26.23 -6.03 16.52
N ASP A 45 25.07 -5.43 16.21
CA ASP A 45 24.23 -5.83 15.09
C ASP A 45 24.04 -4.66 14.11
N ASN A 46 24.64 -4.78 12.92
CA ASN A 46 24.41 -3.80 11.86
C ASN A 46 22.92 -3.72 11.49
N VAL A 47 22.37 -2.50 11.54
CA VAL A 47 21.02 -2.20 11.08
C VAL A 47 21.00 -2.21 9.55
N SER A 48 20.11 -3.01 8.96
CA SER A 48 20.03 -3.21 7.52
C SER A 48 18.88 -2.45 6.86
N CYS A 49 17.79 -2.22 7.58
CA CYS A 49 16.65 -1.43 7.10
C CYS A 49 16.00 -0.68 8.27
N ALA A 50 15.33 0.42 7.94
CA ALA A 50 14.53 1.18 8.89
C ALA A 50 13.32 1.77 8.15
N ALA A 51 12.18 1.81 8.84
CA ALA A 51 10.93 2.35 8.32
C ALA A 51 10.11 3.00 9.44
N TYR A 52 9.35 4.03 9.12
CA TYR A 52 8.30 4.52 10.01
C TYR A 52 7.10 3.60 10.01
N ASP A 53 6.44 3.54 11.16
CA ASP A 53 5.05 3.11 11.23
C ASP A 53 4.15 4.06 10.41
N ARG A 54 2.98 3.57 10.00
CA ARG A 54 1.95 4.29 9.26
C ARG A 54 1.61 5.63 9.90
N ARG A 55 1.54 5.68 11.23
CA ARG A 55 1.22 6.89 12.01
C ARG A 55 2.42 7.79 12.28
N GLY A 56 3.64 7.37 11.91
CA GLY A 56 4.88 8.08 12.23
C GLY A 56 5.23 8.11 13.72
N LYS A 57 4.51 7.36 14.57
CA LYS A 57 4.74 7.30 16.02
C LYS A 57 5.91 6.41 16.39
N TYR A 58 6.16 5.37 15.60
CA TYR A 58 7.21 4.40 15.87
C TYR A 58 8.19 4.31 14.71
N VAL A 59 9.45 4.06 15.02
CA VAL A 59 10.51 3.74 14.07
C VAL A 59 10.85 2.27 14.20
N LEU A 60 10.62 1.52 13.13
CA LEU A 60 10.91 0.11 13.01
C LEU A 60 12.29 -0.05 12.38
N THR A 61 13.12 -0.89 12.96
CA THR A 61 14.47 -1.16 12.46
C THR A 61 14.70 -2.67 12.36
N GLY A 62 15.29 -3.12 11.27
CA GLY A 62 15.65 -4.51 11.04
C GLY A 62 17.16 -4.68 11.06
N THR A 63 17.64 -5.72 11.74
CA THR A 63 19.08 -6.01 11.82
C THR A 63 19.54 -7.13 10.89
N SER A 64 20.85 -7.22 10.69
CA SER A 64 21.50 -8.30 9.95
C SER A 64 21.32 -9.68 10.58
N LYS A 65 20.96 -9.77 11.88
CA LYS A 65 20.73 -11.02 12.61
C LYS A 65 19.24 -11.38 12.78
N GLY A 66 18.34 -10.72 12.04
CA GLY A 66 16.91 -11.05 12.07
C GLY A 66 16.17 -10.51 13.29
N ARG A 67 16.71 -9.47 13.96
CA ARG A 67 15.99 -8.77 15.03
C ARG A 67 15.21 -7.60 14.45
N ILE A 68 14.02 -7.40 14.97
CA ILE A 68 13.18 -6.22 14.72
C ILE A 68 13.21 -5.40 16.00
N VAL A 69 13.61 -4.14 15.89
CA VAL A 69 13.69 -3.22 17.02
C VAL A 69 12.81 -2.01 16.77
N ILE A 70 11.96 -1.73 17.75
CA ILE A 70 10.95 -0.68 17.70
C ILE A 70 11.34 0.43 18.66
N PHE A 71 11.42 1.63 18.13
CA PHE A 71 11.65 2.86 18.87
C PHE A 71 10.43 3.76 18.80
N ASP A 72 10.24 4.57 19.84
CA ASP A 72 9.35 5.72 19.76
C ASP A 72 10.00 6.83 18.92
N ALA A 73 9.31 7.36 17.92
CA ALA A 73 9.83 8.41 17.04
C ALA A 73 10.05 9.76 17.76
N GLN A 74 9.24 10.06 18.77
CA GLN A 74 9.32 11.32 19.52
C GLN A 74 10.38 11.24 20.61
N THR A 75 10.27 10.25 21.49
CA THR A 75 11.18 10.12 22.64
C THR A 75 12.50 9.45 22.27
N GLN A 76 12.54 8.70 21.16
CA GLN A 76 13.68 7.90 20.70
C GLN A 76 14.13 6.87 21.72
N GLN A 77 13.20 6.45 22.58
CA GLN A 77 13.42 5.37 23.52
C GLN A 77 13.11 4.04 22.86
N LEU A 78 13.84 3.02 23.29
CA LEU A 78 13.57 1.65 22.90
C LEU A 78 12.25 1.20 23.54
N LEU A 79 11.30 0.76 22.71
CA LEU A 79 10.06 0.16 23.18
C LEU A 79 10.15 -1.37 23.20
N SER A 80 10.61 -1.97 22.11
CA SER A 80 10.67 -3.42 22.00
C SER A 80 11.83 -3.92 21.14
N ILE A 81 12.38 -5.07 21.53
CA ILE A 81 13.32 -5.87 20.75
C ILE A 81 12.70 -7.25 20.59
N VAL A 82 12.44 -7.62 19.34
CA VAL A 82 11.85 -8.91 18.97
C VAL A 82 12.81 -9.64 18.04
N LYS A 83 12.96 -10.94 18.25
CA LYS A 83 13.69 -11.81 17.33
C LYS A 83 12.70 -12.49 16.40
N GLN A 84 12.97 -12.47 15.10
CA GLN A 84 12.24 -13.33 14.18
C GLN A 84 12.58 -14.80 14.47
N ASN A 85 11.69 -15.73 14.09
CA ASN A 85 12.01 -17.16 14.04
C ASN A 85 12.98 -17.49 12.86
N SER A 86 13.97 -16.63 12.65
CA SER A 86 15.05 -16.73 11.66
C SER A 86 16.20 -15.83 12.11
N VAL A 87 17.44 -16.26 11.87
CA VAL A 87 18.66 -15.48 12.19
C VAL A 87 19.16 -14.72 10.95
N GLN A 88 18.37 -14.73 9.86
CA GLN A 88 18.75 -14.10 8.60
C GLN A 88 18.50 -12.60 8.61
N GLN A 89 19.30 -11.87 7.83
CA GLN A 89 19.17 -10.43 7.66
C GLN A 89 17.78 -10.01 7.20
N VAL A 90 17.20 -9.02 7.86
CA VAL A 90 15.98 -8.35 7.41
C VAL A 90 16.38 -7.33 6.33
N ARG A 91 16.01 -7.60 5.07
CA ARG A 91 16.37 -6.75 3.94
C ARG A 91 15.51 -5.49 3.88
N ASN A 92 14.20 -5.65 4.04
CA ASN A 92 13.22 -4.57 3.99
C ASN A 92 12.13 -4.79 5.03
N ILE A 93 11.60 -3.69 5.57
CA ILE A 93 10.36 -3.63 6.34
C ILE A 93 9.38 -2.78 5.56
N VAL A 94 8.19 -3.31 5.30
CA VAL A 94 7.13 -2.62 4.58
C VAL A 94 5.96 -2.47 5.53
N VAL A 95 5.49 -1.23 5.67
CA VAL A 95 4.33 -0.90 6.49
C VAL A 95 3.19 -0.55 5.52
N PRO A 96 2.04 -1.23 5.61
CA PRO A 96 0.89 -0.93 4.78
C PRO A 96 0.29 0.43 5.14
N ARG A 97 -0.42 1.02 4.17
CA ARG A 97 -1.12 2.29 4.37
C ARG A 97 -2.45 2.13 5.10
N ARG A 98 -2.93 0.89 5.27
CA ARG A 98 -4.11 0.54 6.05
C ARG A 98 -3.83 -0.70 6.89
N GLY A 99 -4.38 -0.73 8.11
CA GLY A 99 -4.18 -1.80 9.08
C GLY A 99 -2.92 -1.68 9.95
N CYS A 100 -2.89 -2.46 11.03
CA CYS A 100 -1.87 -2.42 12.08
C CYS A 100 -0.94 -3.64 12.03
N PHE A 101 -0.33 -3.89 10.87
CA PHE A 101 0.63 -4.98 10.68
C PHE A 101 1.85 -4.50 9.90
N ILE A 102 2.92 -5.30 9.93
CA ILE A 102 4.14 -5.04 9.17
C ILE A 102 4.52 -6.28 8.37
N LEU A 103 5.21 -6.06 7.26
CA LEU A 103 5.80 -7.11 6.44
C LEU A 103 7.31 -6.99 6.51
N THR A 104 7.97 -8.12 6.73
CA THR A 104 9.43 -8.18 6.72
C THR A 104 9.90 -9.11 5.62
N ASN A 105 10.81 -8.62 4.77
CA ASN A 105 11.49 -9.42 3.77
C ASN A 105 12.85 -9.86 4.32
N SER A 106 13.04 -11.15 4.56
CA SER A 106 14.28 -11.69 5.11
C SER A 106 15.10 -12.44 4.06
N GLN A 107 16.42 -12.54 4.27
CA GLN A 107 17.35 -13.20 3.34
C GLN A 107 17.07 -14.71 3.15
N ASP A 108 16.29 -15.33 4.05
CA ASP A 108 15.78 -16.71 3.89
C ASP A 108 14.68 -16.85 2.82
N ARG A 109 14.34 -15.77 2.11
CA ARG A 109 13.37 -15.77 0.99
C ARG A 109 11.91 -15.96 1.45
N VAL A 110 11.65 -15.74 2.73
CA VAL A 110 10.30 -15.79 3.29
C VAL A 110 9.89 -14.37 3.70
N ILE A 111 8.76 -13.92 3.16
CA ILE A 111 8.09 -12.69 3.60
C ILE A 111 7.25 -13.07 4.81
N ARG A 112 7.41 -12.33 5.90
CA ARG A 112 6.69 -12.58 7.15
C ARG A 112 5.79 -11.42 7.51
N ARG A 113 4.58 -11.73 7.95
CA ARG A 113 3.63 -10.77 8.50
C ARG A 113 3.63 -10.83 10.02
N TYR A 114 3.69 -9.65 10.65
CA TYR A 114 3.58 -9.49 12.09
C TYR A 114 2.55 -8.42 12.41
N ASP A 115 1.78 -8.60 13.47
CA ASP A 115 0.91 -7.54 13.97
C ASP A 115 1.75 -6.56 14.79
N LEU A 116 1.57 -5.26 14.53
CA LEU A 116 2.41 -4.22 15.13
C LEU A 116 2.24 -4.17 16.66
N ASP A 117 1.01 -4.32 17.14
CA ASP A 117 0.69 -4.32 18.57
C ASP A 117 1.33 -5.50 19.32
N GLU A 118 1.40 -6.67 18.68
CA GLU A 118 2.06 -7.83 19.25
C GLU A 118 3.56 -7.60 19.37
N LEU A 119 4.18 -6.99 18.35
CA LEU A 119 5.59 -6.61 18.40
C LEU A 119 5.86 -5.62 19.53
N ILE A 120 5.00 -4.61 19.72
CA ILE A 120 5.16 -3.63 20.81
C ILE A 120 5.02 -4.32 22.18
N LYS A 121 4.07 -5.23 22.34
CA LYS A 121 3.87 -6.03 23.56
C LYS A 121 5.01 -7.02 23.84
N GLY A 122 5.80 -7.38 22.82
CA GLY A 122 6.94 -8.29 22.93
C GLY A 122 8.02 -7.83 23.92
N GLY A 123 8.05 -6.54 24.25
CA GLY A 123 8.93 -5.95 25.27
C GLY A 123 10.41 -5.93 24.84
N THR A 124 11.31 -5.62 25.78
CA THR A 124 12.74 -5.37 25.48
C THR A 124 13.65 -6.59 25.66
N ARG A 125 13.09 -7.74 26.03
CA ARG A 125 13.86 -8.95 26.39
C ARG A 125 14.38 -9.75 25.19
N GLY A 126 14.08 -9.35 23.95
CA GLY A 126 14.51 -10.10 22.77
C GLY A 126 13.71 -11.39 22.56
N ASN A 127 12.42 -11.38 22.90
CA ASN A 127 11.55 -12.54 22.76
C ASN A 127 11.42 -12.93 21.28
N THR A 128 11.34 -14.24 21.02
CA THR A 128 11.02 -14.73 19.67
C THR A 128 9.52 -14.67 19.47
N ILE A 129 9.07 -14.00 18.41
CA ILE A 129 7.65 -13.93 18.03
C ILE A 129 7.44 -14.74 16.74
N GLU A 130 6.39 -15.56 16.74
CA GLU A 130 5.95 -16.26 15.54
C GLU A 130 5.22 -15.28 14.62
N PRO A 131 5.53 -15.28 13.31
CA PRO A 131 4.78 -14.45 12.38
C PRO A 131 3.38 -15.02 12.22
N VAL A 132 2.41 -14.13 12.08
CA VAL A 132 1.02 -14.50 11.81
C VAL A 132 0.90 -15.22 10.47
N GLN A 133 1.77 -14.87 9.52
CA GLN A 133 1.78 -15.48 8.20
C GLN A 133 3.18 -15.51 7.59
N LYS A 134 3.46 -16.57 6.82
CA LYS A 134 4.72 -16.79 6.11
C LYS A 134 4.39 -16.98 4.63
N LEU A 135 4.88 -16.10 3.77
CA LEU A 135 4.70 -16.15 2.31
C LEU A 135 6.03 -16.48 1.65
N SER A 136 6.04 -17.49 0.78
CA SER A 136 7.23 -17.91 0.05
C SER A 136 6.86 -18.71 -1.19
N ASP A 137 7.72 -18.71 -2.20
CA ASP A 137 7.59 -19.62 -3.34
C ASP A 137 8.13 -21.00 -2.93
N ILE A 138 7.23 -21.94 -2.64
CA ILE A 138 7.57 -23.30 -2.21
C ILE A 138 8.25 -24.08 -3.34
N VAL A 139 7.92 -23.77 -4.60
CA VAL A 139 8.36 -24.53 -5.78
C VAL A 139 9.77 -24.11 -6.19
N ASN A 140 9.95 -22.84 -6.53
CA ASN A 140 11.24 -22.36 -7.07
C ASN A 140 12.16 -21.77 -5.99
N LYS A 141 11.67 -21.59 -4.76
CA LYS A 141 12.40 -20.94 -3.66
C LYS A 141 12.99 -19.60 -4.12
N ALA A 142 12.17 -18.82 -4.82
CA ALA A 142 12.51 -17.51 -5.34
C ALA A 142 12.89 -16.57 -4.19
N ALA A 143 13.93 -15.76 -4.39
CA ALA A 143 14.33 -14.72 -3.45
C ALA A 143 13.66 -13.39 -3.83
N TRP A 144 13.32 -12.57 -2.84
CA TRP A 144 12.59 -11.32 -3.05
C TRP A 144 13.53 -10.12 -2.99
N LYS A 145 13.56 -9.34 -4.08
CA LYS A 145 14.36 -8.12 -4.18
C LYS A 145 13.72 -6.98 -3.41
N SER A 146 12.45 -6.74 -3.72
CA SER A 146 11.60 -5.71 -3.11
C SER A 146 10.22 -6.31 -2.87
N VAL A 147 9.50 -5.74 -1.91
CA VAL A 147 8.15 -6.17 -1.53
C VAL A 147 7.33 -4.90 -1.42
N CYS A 148 6.12 -4.93 -1.95
CA CYS A 148 5.13 -3.88 -1.75
C CYS A 148 3.79 -4.52 -1.35
N CYS A 149 2.87 -3.70 -0.87
CA CYS A 149 1.51 -4.11 -0.58
C CYS A 149 0.55 -3.23 -1.35
N SER A 150 -0.65 -3.73 -1.58
CA SER A 150 -1.78 -2.88 -1.97
C SER A 150 -2.08 -1.87 -0.86
N TYR A 151 -2.88 -0.89 -1.22
CA TYR A 151 -3.22 0.21 -0.33
C TYR A 151 -3.94 -0.21 0.95
N ASP A 152 -4.97 -1.02 0.77
CA ASP A 152 -5.78 -1.65 1.80
C ASP A 152 -4.99 -2.68 2.64
N GLY A 153 -3.81 -3.10 2.16
CA GLY A 153 -3.01 -4.16 2.74
C GLY A 153 -3.60 -5.56 2.52
N GLU A 154 -4.58 -5.73 1.64
CA GLU A 154 -5.17 -7.04 1.35
C GLU A 154 -4.32 -7.89 0.42
N TYR A 155 -3.55 -7.26 -0.46
CA TYR A 155 -2.66 -7.93 -1.39
C TYR A 155 -1.20 -7.60 -1.10
N ILE A 156 -0.35 -8.60 -1.24
CA ILE A 156 1.09 -8.47 -1.03
C ILE A 156 1.77 -8.85 -2.33
N CYS A 157 2.70 -8.01 -2.80
CA CYS A 157 3.44 -8.23 -4.03
C CYS A 157 4.94 -8.40 -3.72
N GLY A 158 5.51 -9.50 -4.20
CA GLY A 158 6.93 -9.82 -4.08
C GLY A 158 7.60 -9.80 -5.45
N ALA A 159 8.60 -8.95 -5.60
CA ALA A 159 9.44 -8.90 -6.80
C ALA A 159 10.57 -9.92 -6.70
N SER A 160 10.63 -10.86 -7.66
CA SER A 160 11.71 -11.86 -7.71
C SER A 160 13.05 -11.22 -8.06
N THR A 161 14.13 -11.65 -7.40
CA THR A 161 15.49 -11.17 -7.69
C THR A 161 16.07 -11.78 -8.97
N LYS A 162 15.63 -12.98 -9.35
CA LYS A 162 16.26 -13.76 -10.45
C LYS A 162 15.61 -13.53 -11.82
N ALA A 163 14.34 -13.17 -11.83
CA ALA A 163 13.54 -13.03 -13.03
C ALA A 163 12.62 -11.81 -12.90
N HIS A 164 12.21 -11.24 -14.03
CA HIS A 164 11.15 -10.24 -14.10
C HIS A 164 9.78 -10.87 -13.82
N SER A 165 9.59 -11.37 -12.60
CA SER A 165 8.34 -11.99 -12.15
C SER A 165 7.88 -11.34 -10.86
N LEU A 166 6.63 -10.90 -10.82
CA LEU A 166 5.95 -10.38 -9.63
C LEU A 166 4.96 -11.43 -9.14
N TYR A 167 5.02 -11.73 -7.86
CA TYR A 167 4.11 -12.68 -7.22
C TYR A 167 3.14 -11.91 -6.36
N ILE A 168 1.84 -12.14 -6.55
CA ILE A 168 0.78 -11.46 -5.81
C ILE A 168 0.07 -12.49 -4.94
N TRP A 169 0.12 -12.27 -3.63
CA TRP A 169 -0.58 -13.07 -2.64
C TRP A 169 -1.75 -12.30 -2.04
N GLU A 170 -2.75 -13.05 -1.62
CA GLU A 170 -3.82 -12.57 -0.76
C GLU A 170 -3.39 -12.63 0.71
N ARG A 171 -3.64 -11.56 1.49
CA ARG A 171 -3.32 -11.51 2.92
C ARG A 171 -4.21 -12.46 3.73
N ALA A 172 -5.49 -12.54 3.43
CA ALA A 172 -6.47 -13.26 4.27
C ALA A 172 -6.10 -14.74 4.48
N ASN A 173 -5.75 -15.45 3.40
CA ASN A 173 -5.41 -16.87 3.43
C ASN A 173 -3.92 -17.15 3.12
N GLY A 174 -3.19 -16.20 2.52
CA GLY A 174 -1.79 -16.39 2.11
C GLY A 174 -1.64 -17.17 0.80
N SER A 175 -2.73 -17.30 0.05
CA SER A 175 -2.75 -17.97 -1.24
C SER A 175 -2.07 -17.10 -2.29
N LEU A 176 -1.38 -17.75 -3.22
CA LEU A 176 -0.83 -17.09 -4.39
C LEU A 176 -1.95 -16.92 -5.42
N ILE A 177 -2.30 -15.67 -5.73
CA ILE A 177 -3.37 -15.36 -6.68
C ILE A 177 -2.83 -15.42 -8.10
N LYS A 178 -1.76 -14.67 -8.36
CA LYS A 178 -1.25 -14.47 -9.71
C LYS A 178 0.26 -14.26 -9.71
N ILE A 179 0.88 -14.73 -10.78
CA ILE A 179 2.26 -14.38 -11.12
C ILE A 179 2.21 -13.53 -12.40
N LEU A 180 2.74 -12.32 -12.32
CA LEU A 180 2.92 -11.45 -13.49
C LEU A 180 4.31 -11.70 -14.04
N HIS A 181 4.37 -12.18 -15.27
CA HIS A 181 5.62 -12.39 -15.98
C HIS A 181 5.88 -11.22 -16.90
N GLY A 182 6.96 -10.49 -16.61
CA GLY A 182 7.55 -9.49 -17.48
C GLY A 182 8.20 -10.10 -18.71
N THR A 183 8.97 -9.26 -19.38
CA THR A 183 9.77 -9.64 -20.53
C THR A 183 10.74 -10.76 -20.14
N LYS A 184 10.76 -11.84 -20.93
CA LYS A 184 11.64 -13.00 -20.71
C LYS A 184 13.06 -12.77 -21.22
N LEU A 185 13.42 -11.51 -21.51
CA LEU A 185 14.76 -11.19 -21.99
C LEU A 185 15.77 -11.56 -20.90
N GLN A 186 16.73 -12.38 -21.29
CA GLN A 186 17.64 -13.02 -20.36
C GLN A 186 18.54 -11.96 -19.72
N GLY A 187 18.44 -11.80 -18.39
CA GLY A 187 19.24 -10.83 -17.63
C GLY A 187 18.47 -9.62 -17.10
N GLU A 188 17.16 -9.55 -17.28
CA GLU A 188 16.33 -8.51 -16.65
C GLU A 188 16.07 -8.84 -15.17
N ALA A 189 16.88 -8.23 -14.31
CA ALA A 189 16.69 -8.28 -12.87
C ALA A 189 15.80 -7.10 -12.45
N LEU A 190 14.76 -7.40 -11.66
CA LEU A 190 13.97 -6.36 -11.02
C LEU A 190 14.84 -5.59 -10.02
N HIS A 191 14.69 -4.27 -10.03
CA HIS A 191 15.33 -3.38 -9.07
C HIS A 191 14.36 -2.98 -7.96
N ASP A 192 13.19 -2.50 -8.34
CA ASP A 192 12.15 -2.08 -7.41
C ASP A 192 10.73 -2.34 -7.94
N VAL A 193 9.77 -2.37 -7.02
CA VAL A 193 8.35 -2.54 -7.29
C VAL A 193 7.55 -1.63 -6.38
N GLN A 194 6.56 -0.94 -6.92
CA GLN A 194 5.66 -0.07 -6.15
C GLN A 194 4.22 -0.29 -6.59
N TRP A 195 3.30 -0.31 -5.61
CA TRP A 195 1.88 -0.41 -5.87
C TRP A 195 1.25 0.99 -5.82
N HIS A 196 0.33 1.29 -6.73
CA HIS A 196 -0.36 2.57 -6.77
C HIS A 196 -1.27 2.77 -5.55
N PRO A 197 -1.22 3.91 -4.85
CA PRO A 197 -1.92 4.08 -3.58
C PRO A 197 -3.44 3.98 -3.67
N THR A 198 -4.10 4.20 -4.80
CA THR A 198 -5.58 4.14 -4.85
C THR A 198 -6.14 3.24 -5.96
N ARG A 199 -5.28 2.64 -6.77
CA ARG A 199 -5.69 1.88 -7.96
C ARG A 199 -4.96 0.54 -8.00
N ALA A 200 -5.56 -0.44 -8.66
CA ALA A 200 -4.93 -1.73 -8.93
C ALA A 200 -3.89 -1.62 -10.05
N VAL A 201 -2.86 -0.80 -9.83
CA VAL A 201 -1.75 -0.58 -10.76
C VAL A 201 -0.43 -0.85 -10.04
N ILE A 202 0.44 -1.66 -10.64
CA ILE A 202 1.77 -1.96 -10.12
C ILE A 202 2.81 -1.40 -11.08
N LEU A 203 3.83 -0.74 -10.54
CA LEU A 203 5.00 -0.30 -11.27
C LEU A 203 6.16 -1.23 -10.95
N SER A 204 6.84 -1.71 -11.98
CA SER A 204 8.06 -2.49 -11.81
C SER A 204 9.20 -1.87 -12.61
N VAL A 205 10.38 -1.76 -11.99
CA VAL A 205 11.57 -1.20 -12.63
C VAL A 205 12.59 -2.30 -12.86
N ALA A 206 12.96 -2.52 -14.12
CA ALA A 206 14.00 -3.49 -14.52
C ALA A 206 14.92 -2.84 -15.56
N ASN A 207 16.23 -2.83 -15.30
CA ASN A 207 17.26 -2.32 -16.23
C ASN A 207 16.95 -0.95 -16.87
N GLY A 208 16.34 -0.02 -16.13
CA GLY A 208 15.98 1.32 -16.61
C GLY A 208 14.63 1.41 -17.34
N ILE A 209 13.94 0.29 -17.56
CA ILE A 209 12.58 0.25 -18.08
C ILE A 209 11.59 0.22 -16.91
N VAL A 210 10.58 1.08 -16.97
CA VAL A 210 9.45 1.07 -16.05
C VAL A 210 8.26 0.42 -16.76
N SER A 211 7.84 -0.73 -16.25
CA SER A 211 6.62 -1.41 -16.73
C SER A 211 5.45 -1.08 -15.82
N VAL A 212 4.32 -0.74 -16.44
CA VAL A 212 3.04 -0.47 -15.76
C VAL A 212 2.15 -1.70 -15.94
N TRP A 213 1.73 -2.28 -14.82
CA TRP A 213 0.81 -3.40 -14.76
C TRP A 213 -0.53 -2.88 -14.28
N ALA A 214 -1.52 -2.83 -15.16
CA ALA A 214 -2.89 -2.46 -14.81
C ALA A 214 -3.83 -3.59 -15.20
N GLN A 215 -4.97 -3.67 -14.52
CA GLN A 215 -6.09 -4.46 -15.04
C GLN A 215 -6.58 -3.79 -16.32
N ALA A 216 -6.60 -4.53 -17.43
CA ALA A 216 -7.17 -4.03 -18.67
C ALA A 216 -8.65 -3.75 -18.41
N HIS A 217 -9.06 -2.50 -18.63
CA HIS A 217 -10.48 -2.15 -18.58
C HIS A 217 -11.15 -2.82 -19.79
N VAL A 218 -12.13 -3.68 -19.52
CA VAL A 218 -13.00 -4.19 -20.60
C VAL A 218 -14.00 -3.08 -20.86
N GLU A 219 -13.89 -2.44 -22.02
CA GLU A 219 -14.87 -1.46 -22.46
C GLU A 219 -16.22 -2.16 -22.64
N ASN A 220 -17.18 -1.80 -21.80
CA ASN A 220 -18.53 -2.32 -21.86
C ASN A 220 -19.37 -1.36 -22.71
N TRP A 221 -19.99 -1.84 -23.79
CA TRP A 221 -20.72 -0.98 -24.72
C TRP A 221 -22.04 -0.49 -24.11
N SER A 222 -22.53 -1.14 -23.06
CA SER A 222 -23.65 -0.64 -22.24
C SER A 222 -23.38 0.71 -21.59
N ALA A 223 -22.12 1.15 -21.45
CA ALA A 223 -21.81 2.49 -20.96
C ALA A 223 -22.21 3.60 -21.95
N PHE A 224 -22.37 3.29 -23.25
CA PHE A 224 -22.79 4.27 -24.25
C PHE A 224 -24.32 4.43 -24.33
N ALA A 225 -25.07 3.43 -23.87
CA ALA A 225 -26.52 3.42 -23.90
C ALA A 225 -27.04 2.76 -22.61
N PRO A 226 -27.51 3.55 -21.61
CA PRO A 226 -27.96 3.02 -20.33
C PRO A 226 -29.08 1.98 -20.41
N GLU A 227 -29.87 2.02 -21.48
CA GLU A 227 -30.95 1.06 -21.75
C GLU A 227 -30.45 -0.28 -22.33
N PHE A 228 -29.17 -0.35 -22.71
CA PHE A 228 -28.60 -1.52 -23.36
C PHE A 228 -27.85 -2.37 -22.35
N THR A 229 -28.30 -3.60 -22.15
CA THR A 229 -27.62 -4.60 -21.32
C THR A 229 -27.01 -5.69 -22.20
N GLU A 230 -25.70 -5.91 -22.07
CA GLU A 230 -25.03 -7.03 -22.73
C GLU A 230 -25.41 -8.34 -22.03
N LEU A 231 -25.96 -9.30 -22.77
CA LEU A 231 -26.28 -10.64 -22.27
C LEU A 231 -25.11 -11.58 -22.55
N GLU A 232 -24.48 -12.11 -21.49
CA GLU A 232 -23.44 -13.14 -21.63
C GLU A 232 -24.02 -14.51 -21.99
N GLU A 233 -25.25 -14.79 -21.56
CA GLU A 233 -25.99 -16.00 -21.86
C GLU A 233 -27.43 -15.67 -22.31
N ASN A 234 -28.08 -16.61 -22.99
CA ASN A 234 -29.45 -16.42 -23.47
C ASN A 234 -30.43 -16.30 -22.30
N GLU A 235 -31.00 -15.13 -22.11
CA GLU A 235 -32.09 -14.90 -21.17
C GLU A 235 -33.45 -15.11 -21.88
N LYS A 236 -34.37 -15.80 -21.20
CA LYS A 236 -35.73 -15.93 -21.68
C LYS A 236 -36.50 -14.68 -21.28
N TYR A 237 -36.97 -13.94 -22.27
CA TYR A 237 -37.85 -12.80 -22.04
C TYR A 237 -39.13 -13.23 -21.30
N VAL A 238 -39.43 -12.52 -20.21
CA VAL A 238 -40.70 -12.62 -19.49
C VAL A 238 -41.41 -11.29 -19.69
N GLU A 239 -42.40 -11.32 -20.58
CA GLU A 239 -43.26 -10.19 -20.91
C GLU A 239 -43.90 -9.63 -19.64
N LYS A 240 -43.86 -8.31 -19.48
CA LYS A 240 -44.60 -7.63 -18.40
C LYS A 240 -46.07 -7.55 -18.82
N GLU A 241 -46.98 -7.68 -17.86
CA GLU A 241 -48.43 -7.71 -18.12
C GLU A 241 -48.92 -6.49 -18.94
N GLY A 242 -48.43 -5.29 -18.61
CA GLY A 242 -48.76 -4.03 -19.30
C GLY A 242 -47.92 -3.71 -20.56
N GLU A 243 -47.13 -4.64 -21.10
CA GLU A 243 -46.29 -4.37 -22.29
C GLU A 243 -47.12 -4.09 -23.56
N PHE A 244 -48.32 -4.66 -23.66
CA PHE A 244 -49.20 -4.53 -24.81
C PHE A 244 -50.39 -3.58 -24.59
N ASP A 245 -50.47 -2.98 -23.40
CA ASP A 245 -51.56 -2.09 -23.04
C ASP A 245 -51.27 -0.66 -23.50
N VAL A 246 -52.28 0.00 -24.08
CA VAL A 246 -52.15 1.39 -24.56
C VAL A 246 -52.18 2.38 -23.40
N GLU A 247 -52.98 2.06 -22.39
CA GLU A 247 -53.06 2.74 -21.11
C GLU A 247 -53.05 1.62 -20.07
N ASP A 248 -52.04 1.60 -19.19
CA ASP A 248 -51.91 0.60 -18.14
C ASP A 248 -52.93 0.92 -17.03
N GLU A 249 -54.16 0.40 -17.18
CA GLU A 249 -55.27 0.63 -16.22
C GLU A 249 -55.03 -0.03 -14.85
N ASP A 250 -54.08 -0.99 -14.79
CA ASP A 250 -53.68 -1.75 -13.60
C ASP A 250 -52.32 -1.32 -13.04
N ALA A 251 -51.61 -0.38 -13.69
CA ALA A 251 -50.57 0.37 -13.02
C ALA A 251 -51.24 1.06 -11.83
N SER A 252 -50.98 0.56 -10.63
CA SER A 252 -51.19 1.34 -9.42
C SER A 252 -50.61 2.71 -9.75
N GLU A 253 -51.45 3.77 -9.73
CA GLU A 253 -51.00 5.16 -9.71
C GLU A 253 -49.75 5.11 -8.88
N GLU A 254 -48.56 5.34 -9.50
CA GLU A 254 -47.27 5.17 -8.84
C GLU A 254 -47.50 5.62 -7.41
N GLU A 255 -47.41 4.69 -6.44
CA GLU A 255 -47.56 5.09 -5.05
C GLU A 255 -46.65 6.31 -4.98
N LYS A 256 -47.24 7.48 -4.75
CA LYS A 256 -46.53 8.70 -4.42
C LYS A 256 -45.89 8.41 -3.08
N GLY A 257 -44.91 7.51 -3.11
CA GLY A 257 -44.12 7.05 -2.00
C GLY A 257 -43.12 8.16 -1.86
N ASP A 258 -43.52 9.18 -1.11
CA ASP A 258 -42.62 10.21 -0.59
C ASP A 258 -41.66 10.84 -1.63
N ASP A 259 -42.06 10.94 -2.90
CA ASP A 259 -41.26 11.60 -3.95
C ASP A 259 -41.32 13.14 -3.90
N ASP A 260 -42.07 13.71 -2.95
CA ASP A 260 -42.01 15.14 -2.66
C ASP A 260 -40.75 15.51 -1.84
N ASP A 261 -40.02 14.52 -1.29
CA ASP A 261 -38.70 14.72 -0.66
C ASP A 261 -37.52 14.44 -1.63
N SER A 262 -37.77 13.90 -2.83
CA SER A 262 -36.73 13.55 -3.80
C SER A 262 -36.48 14.62 -4.88
N GLU A 263 -37.48 15.45 -5.19
CA GLU A 263 -37.34 16.56 -6.15
C GLU A 263 -36.67 17.83 -5.56
N GLU A 264 -36.68 18.01 -4.23
CA GLU A 264 -35.99 19.10 -3.52
C GLU A 264 -34.80 18.60 -2.67
N MET A 265 -33.98 17.68 -3.21
CA MET A 265 -32.68 17.42 -2.60
C MET A 265 -31.71 18.57 -2.88
N ASP A 266 -31.39 19.35 -1.84
CA ASP A 266 -30.30 20.32 -1.86
C ASP A 266 -28.94 19.60 -2.08
N ILE A 267 -28.48 19.56 -3.32
CA ILE A 267 -27.17 18.99 -3.68
C ILE A 267 -26.11 20.07 -3.52
N ASP A 268 -25.23 19.89 -2.54
CA ASP A 268 -24.04 20.70 -2.39
C ASP A 268 -23.04 20.44 -3.52
N VAL A 269 -22.78 21.48 -4.31
CA VAL A 269 -21.84 21.49 -5.45
C VAL A 269 -20.54 22.24 -5.14
N VAL A 270 -20.42 22.83 -3.95
CA VAL A 270 -19.29 23.69 -3.58
C VAL A 270 -18.36 22.99 -2.62
N ASP A 271 -18.88 22.28 -1.61
CA ASP A 271 -18.00 21.67 -0.63
C ASP A 271 -17.39 20.37 -1.15
N LEU A 272 -16.09 20.25 -0.90
CA LEU A 272 -15.34 19.04 -1.19
C LEU A 272 -15.50 18.10 0.01
N LYS A 273 -16.15 16.95 -0.22
CA LYS A 273 -16.11 15.86 0.74
C LYS A 273 -14.63 15.45 0.92
N PRO A 274 -14.15 15.30 2.16
CA PRO A 274 -12.78 14.86 2.40
C PRO A 274 -12.58 13.48 1.77
N ASP A 275 -11.44 13.28 1.11
CA ASP A 275 -11.12 11.99 0.52
C ASP A 275 -10.85 10.98 1.65
N GLU A 276 -11.72 9.97 1.76
CA GLU A 276 -11.53 8.87 2.71
C GLU A 276 -10.38 7.94 2.27
N ALA A 277 -9.85 8.10 1.05
CA ALA A 277 -8.69 7.37 0.59
C ALA A 277 -7.48 7.69 1.49
N GLY A 278 -7.22 6.76 2.43
CA GLY A 278 -5.99 6.69 3.22
C GLY A 278 -6.25 6.79 4.70
N CYS A 279 -7.50 7.02 5.04
CA CYS A 279 -7.99 7.05 6.39
C CYS A 279 -8.42 5.64 6.78
N SER A 280 -7.88 5.18 7.92
CA SER A 280 -8.31 3.91 8.51
C SER A 280 -9.32 4.21 9.60
N SER A 281 -10.37 3.39 9.71
CA SER A 281 -11.47 3.62 10.68
C SER A 281 -11.03 3.52 12.15
N ASP A 282 -9.78 3.12 12.41
CA ASP A 282 -9.14 3.10 13.73
C ASP A 282 -8.38 4.41 14.05
N GLU A 283 -8.53 5.45 13.22
CA GLU A 283 -7.87 6.75 13.39
C GLU A 283 -8.81 7.84 13.94
N GLU A 284 -9.01 7.87 15.26
CA GLU A 284 -9.65 9.01 15.92
C GLU A 284 -8.77 10.29 15.87
N ASP A 285 -7.45 10.13 15.69
CA ASP A 285 -6.45 11.22 15.65
C ASP A 285 -5.99 11.60 14.22
N ALA A 286 -6.72 11.23 13.16
CA ALA A 286 -6.39 11.65 11.81
C ALA A 286 -7.03 13.02 11.54
N HIS A 287 -6.22 14.09 11.55
CA HIS A 287 -6.57 15.26 10.75
C HIS A 287 -6.61 14.76 9.30
N LEU A 288 -7.82 14.57 8.76
CA LEU A 288 -8.02 14.25 7.36
C LEU A 288 -7.17 15.23 6.56
N PRO A 289 -6.19 14.77 5.76
CA PRO A 289 -5.51 15.66 4.86
C PRO A 289 -6.58 16.22 3.92
N THR A 290 -6.97 17.48 4.14
CA THR A 290 -7.80 18.19 3.17
C THR A 290 -7.07 18.10 1.84
N MET A 291 -7.74 17.64 0.80
CA MET A 291 -7.17 17.57 -0.54
C MET A 291 -6.46 18.90 -0.82
N PRO A 292 -5.21 18.88 -1.31
CA PRO A 292 -4.46 20.09 -1.57
C PRO A 292 -5.26 20.93 -2.56
N THR A 293 -5.88 22.02 -2.09
CA THR A 293 -6.45 23.01 -2.98
C THR A 293 -5.30 23.71 -3.72
N SER A 294 -5.58 24.40 -4.83
CA SER A 294 -4.55 25.19 -5.53
C SER A 294 -3.85 26.22 -4.62
N SER A 295 -4.41 26.51 -3.45
CA SER A 295 -3.88 27.45 -2.46
C SER A 295 -3.16 26.80 -1.28
N THR A 296 -3.46 25.54 -0.92
CA THR A 296 -3.03 24.94 0.36
C THR A 296 -2.73 23.45 0.29
N GLY A 297 -1.90 23.04 -0.67
CA GLY A 297 -1.10 21.84 -0.43
C GLY A 297 -0.16 21.45 -1.57
N PRO A 298 0.74 20.49 -1.32
CA PRO A 298 1.64 19.99 -2.34
C PRO A 298 0.83 19.38 -3.50
N LEU A 299 1.05 19.92 -4.71
CA LEU A 299 0.51 19.40 -5.97
C LEU A 299 1.06 17.97 -6.20
N TRP A 300 0.25 16.96 -5.92
CA TRP A 300 0.63 15.56 -6.17
C TRP A 300 0.08 14.99 -7.49
N PHE A 301 -0.76 15.74 -8.21
CA PHE A 301 -1.44 15.21 -9.39
C PHE A 301 -1.66 16.30 -10.45
N ILE A 302 -1.05 16.13 -11.62
CA ILE A 302 -1.47 16.81 -12.84
C ILE A 302 -2.27 15.77 -13.64
N PRO A 303 -3.61 15.86 -13.72
CA PRO A 303 -4.45 14.90 -14.43
C PRO A 303 -4.23 14.86 -15.95
N VAL A 304 -3.47 15.81 -16.48
CA VAL A 304 -3.34 16.05 -17.92
C VAL A 304 -1.87 16.05 -18.29
N THR A 305 -1.49 15.14 -19.17
CA THR A 305 -0.23 15.26 -19.92
C THR A 305 -0.30 16.59 -20.69
N PRO A 306 0.62 17.55 -20.48
CA PRO A 306 0.64 18.73 -21.32
C PRO A 306 0.77 18.27 -22.77
N GLU A 307 -0.15 18.71 -23.63
CA GLU A 307 -0.06 18.45 -25.06
C GLU A 307 1.27 19.04 -25.55
N ILE A 308 2.23 18.17 -25.85
CA ILE A 308 3.46 18.58 -26.50
C ILE A 308 3.09 18.76 -27.96
N GLU A 309 2.94 20.01 -28.41
CA GLU A 309 2.91 20.31 -29.84
C GLU A 309 4.19 19.72 -30.44
N ASN A 310 4.02 18.81 -31.42
CA ASN A 310 5.12 18.15 -32.10
C ASN A 310 6.16 19.19 -32.59
N PRO A 311 7.46 19.00 -32.33
CA PRO A 311 8.50 19.80 -32.94
C PRO A 311 8.74 19.30 -34.37
N GLU A 312 7.75 19.48 -35.25
CA GLU A 312 8.01 19.58 -36.67
C GLU A 312 8.07 21.07 -37.03
N ASN A 313 9.25 21.66 -36.79
CA ASN A 313 9.85 22.75 -37.56
C ASN A 313 11.32 22.90 -37.21
#